data_AF-A0A822HDW5-F1
#
_entry.id   AF-A0A822HDW5-F1
#
_cell.length_a   1.000
_cell.length_b   1.000
_cell.length_c   1.000
_cell.angle_alpha   90.00
_cell.angle_beta   90.00
_cell.angle_gamma   90.00
#
_symmetry.space_group_name_H-M   'P 1'
#
loop_
_entity.id
_entity.type
_entity.pdbx_description
1 polymer ?
#
loop_
_entity_poly.entity_id
_entity_poly.type
_entity_poly.pdbx_seq_one_letter_code
_entity_poly.pdbx_strand_id
1 'polypeptide(L)'
;MKKLSNENFKDTIVNIDEKNFQWIDQIKTLLSNSSSQRIWLLSNQIDNGIIGFFNCLRREPGGQLLRCIHIQDSEHVLNENVFKTLTTRDLAVNVYQNGVWGSYIHRHLRTSNGI
;
A
#
# COMPACT_ATOMS: atom_id res chain seq x y z
N MET A 1 9.10 -6.83 -18.49
CA MET A 1 8.04 -5.92 -17.99
C MET A 1 8.30 -4.53 -18.57
N LYS A 2 7.36 -3.96 -19.32
CA LYS A 2 7.48 -2.58 -19.80
C LYS A 2 7.36 -1.66 -18.58
N LYS A 3 8.37 -0.83 -18.33
CA LYS A 3 8.28 0.30 -17.42
C LYS A 3 7.09 1.12 -17.91
N LEU A 4 6.00 1.18 -17.14
CA LEU A 4 4.93 2.13 -17.43
C LEU A 4 5.62 3.49 -17.53
N SER A 5 5.35 4.18 -18.64
CA SER A 5 5.89 5.49 -18.96
C SER A 5 5.89 6.39 -17.73
N ASN A 6 6.91 7.25 -17.60
CA ASN A 6 6.99 8.32 -16.62
C ASN A 6 5.81 9.29 -16.82
N GLU A 7 4.61 8.88 -16.42
CA GLU A 7 3.51 9.79 -16.17
C GLU A 7 3.75 10.39 -14.80
N ASN A 8 3.71 11.73 -14.74
CA ASN A 8 3.93 12.49 -13.52
C ASN A 8 2.66 12.36 -12.66
N PHE A 9 2.46 11.20 -12.05
CA PHE A 9 1.34 10.98 -11.16
C PHE A 9 1.46 11.92 -9.97
N LYS A 10 0.37 12.62 -9.65
CA LYS A 10 0.26 13.27 -8.34
C LYS A 10 0.08 12.17 -7.30
N ASP A 11 1.04 12.02 -6.39
CA ASP A 11 0.90 11.09 -5.27
C ASP A 11 0.04 11.73 -4.16
N THR A 12 -0.92 10.97 -3.64
CA THR A 12 -1.76 11.39 -2.50
C THR A 12 -1.78 10.31 -1.45
N ILE A 13 -1.42 10.66 -0.22
CA ILE A 13 -1.44 9.74 0.92
C ILE A 13 -2.80 9.83 1.61
N VAL A 14 -3.38 8.68 1.93
CA VAL A 14 -4.59 8.55 2.75
C VAL A 14 -4.25 7.69 3.96
N ASN A 15 -4.24 8.28 5.15
CA ASN A 15 -4.10 7.53 6.39
C ASN A 15 -5.42 6.81 6.70
N ILE A 16 -5.35 5.51 7.00
CA ILE A 16 -6.52 4.66 7.27
C ILE A 16 -6.54 4.08 8.70
N ASP A 17 -5.78 4.67 9.63
CA ASP A 17 -5.71 4.26 11.04
C ASP A 17 -6.93 4.74 11.84
N GLU A 18 -7.65 5.73 11.30
CA GLU A 18 -8.84 6.31 11.90
C GLU A 18 -10.00 5.28 11.93
N LYS A 19 -10.71 5.20 13.06
CA LYS A 19 -11.65 4.11 13.39
C LYS A 19 -13.11 4.37 13.00
N ASN A 20 -13.47 5.60 12.67
CA ASN A 20 -14.80 5.97 12.19
C ASN A 20 -14.96 5.75 10.67
N PHE A 21 -13.86 5.39 9.99
CA PHE A 21 -13.81 5.03 8.57
C PHE A 21 -14.13 6.19 7.61
N GLN A 22 -14.00 7.45 8.03
CA GLN A 22 -14.18 8.63 7.15
C GLN A 22 -13.25 8.62 5.94
N TRP A 23 -12.09 7.99 6.06
CA TRP A 23 -11.14 7.79 4.97
C TRP A 23 -11.73 6.99 3.79
N ILE A 24 -12.78 6.19 4.01
CA ILE A 24 -13.45 5.43 2.93
C ILE A 24 -14.03 6.40 1.90
N ASP A 25 -14.72 7.46 2.33
CA ASP A 25 -15.35 8.43 1.43
C ASP A 25 -14.32 9.28 0.69
N GLN A 26 -13.17 9.54 1.33
CA GLN A 26 -12.01 10.14 0.67
C GLN A 26 -11.51 9.22 -0.45
N ILE A 27 -11.31 7.92 -0.20
CA ILE A 27 -10.87 6.97 -1.23
C ILE A 27 -11.85 6.89 -2.40
N LYS A 28 -13.17 6.84 -2.12
CA LYS A 28 -14.20 6.84 -3.18
C LYS A 28 -14.08 8.06 -4.09
N THR A 29 -13.98 9.25 -3.49
CA THR A 29 -13.83 10.52 -4.22
C THR A 29 -12.55 10.55 -5.06
N LEU A 30 -11.45 10.03 -4.53
CA LEU A 30 -10.18 9.99 -5.26
C LEU A 30 -10.22 9.01 -6.44
N LEU A 31 -10.87 7.85 -6.28
CA LEU A 31 -11.02 6.86 -7.34
C LEU A 31 -12.02 7.29 -8.43
N SER A 32 -13.01 8.15 -8.13
CA SER A 32 -13.95 8.64 -9.13
C SER A 32 -13.38 9.74 -10.05
N ASN A 33 -12.39 10.50 -9.58
CA ASN A 33 -11.83 11.67 -10.29
C ASN A 33 -10.58 11.33 -11.13
N SER A 34 -10.41 10.07 -11.51
CA SER A 34 -9.12 9.48 -11.87
C SER A 34 -8.59 9.84 -13.27
N SER A 35 -8.05 11.05 -13.42
CA SER A 35 -7.01 11.34 -14.40
C SER A 35 -5.70 11.73 -13.69
N SER A 36 -4.67 10.87 -13.79
CA SER A 36 -3.27 11.10 -13.38
C SER A 36 -2.96 11.24 -11.87
N GLN A 37 -3.68 10.53 -10.99
CA GLN A 37 -3.34 10.46 -9.56
C GLN A 37 -2.97 9.05 -9.11
N ARG A 38 -1.97 8.91 -8.24
CA ARG A 38 -1.64 7.67 -7.51
C ARG A 38 -2.00 7.84 -6.04
N ILE A 39 -2.65 6.83 -5.47
CA ILE A 39 -3.20 6.88 -4.11
C ILE A 39 -2.40 5.91 -3.24
N TRP A 40 -1.81 6.41 -2.16
CA TRP A 40 -1.04 5.65 -1.19
C TRP A 40 -1.85 5.49 0.09
N LEU A 41 -2.36 4.29 0.32
CA LEU A 41 -3.00 3.96 1.60
C LEU A 41 -1.91 3.74 2.65
N LEU A 42 -2.00 4.43 3.78
CA LEU A 42 -1.02 4.37 4.86
C LEU A 42 -1.69 3.88 6.15
N SER A 43 -1.05 2.93 6.82
CA SER A 43 -1.38 2.49 8.17
C SER A 43 -0.12 2.42 9.02
N ASN A 44 -0.16 2.96 10.24
CA ASN A 44 0.87 2.78 11.27
C ASN A 44 0.40 1.87 12.42
N GLN A 45 -0.85 1.39 12.38
CA GLN A 45 -1.36 0.43 13.37
C GLN A 45 -0.96 -1.01 12.99
N ILE A 46 -0.38 -1.74 13.93
CA ILE A 46 0.11 -3.13 13.72
C ILE A 46 -1.03 -4.08 13.35
N ASP A 47 -2.20 -3.89 13.94
CA ASP A 47 -3.39 -4.73 13.79
C ASP A 47 -4.34 -4.28 12.65
N ASN A 48 -3.92 -3.32 11.81
CA ASN A 48 -4.74 -2.84 10.70
C ASN A 48 -4.86 -3.87 9.57
N GLY A 49 -6.08 -4.03 9.05
CA GLY A 49 -6.41 -4.92 7.92
C GLY A 49 -6.03 -4.40 6.52
N ILE A 50 -5.16 -3.38 6.41
CA ILE A 50 -4.83 -2.67 5.15
C ILE A 50 -4.46 -3.61 4.00
N ILE A 51 -3.75 -4.71 4.26
CA ILE A 51 -3.30 -5.65 3.22
C ILE A 51 -4.49 -6.38 2.59
N GLY A 52 -5.40 -6.90 3.41
CA GLY A 52 -6.60 -7.56 2.92
C GLY A 52 -7.49 -6.60 2.14
N PHE A 53 -7.70 -5.41 2.70
CA PHE A 53 -8.48 -4.35 2.06
C PHE A 53 -7.89 -3.91 0.71
N PHE A 54 -6.58 -3.61 0.67
CA PHE A 54 -5.86 -3.24 -0.55
C PHE A 54 -5.97 -4.32 -1.63
N ASN A 55 -5.81 -5.60 -1.26
CA ASN A 55 -5.91 -6.71 -2.21
C ASN A 55 -7.29 -6.80 -2.86
N CYS A 56 -8.36 -6.52 -2.12
CA CYS A 56 -9.71 -6.43 -2.67
C CYS A 56 -9.85 -5.24 -3.62
N LEU A 57 -9.47 -4.03 -3.18
CA LEU A 57 -9.57 -2.82 -4.01
C LEU A 57 -8.77 -2.89 -5.31
N ARG A 58 -7.64 -3.61 -5.33
CA ARG A 58 -6.83 -3.80 -6.53
C ARG A 58 -7.58 -4.52 -7.65
N ARG A 59 -8.68 -5.19 -7.35
CA ARG A 59 -9.55 -5.88 -8.32
C ARG A 59 -10.70 -4.99 -8.84
N GLU A 60 -10.83 -3.78 -8.32
CA GLU A 60 -11.87 -2.82 -8.70
C GLU A 60 -11.37 -1.84 -9.78
N PRO A 61 -12.27 -1.13 -10.49
CA PRO A 61 -11.88 -0.05 -11.41
C PRO A 61 -11.01 1.01 -10.71
N GLY A 62 -9.89 1.38 -11.33
CA GLY A 62 -8.92 2.32 -10.76
C GLY A 62 -7.97 1.69 -9.73
N GLY A 63 -8.13 0.40 -9.40
CA GLY A 63 -7.29 -0.31 -8.44
C GLY A 63 -5.78 -0.32 -8.78
N GLN A 64 -5.42 -0.17 -10.06
CA GLN A 64 -4.03 -0.05 -10.50
C GLN A 64 -3.33 1.25 -10.04
N LEU A 65 -4.11 2.26 -9.64
CA LEU A 65 -3.61 3.54 -9.12
C LEU A 65 -3.29 3.48 -7.62
N LEU A 66 -3.69 2.40 -6.94
CA LEU A 66 -3.48 2.24 -5.51
C LEU A 66 -2.10 1.64 -5.22
N ARG A 67 -1.50 2.10 -4.13
CA ARG A 67 -0.35 1.53 -3.42
C ARG A 67 -0.69 1.45 -1.93
N CYS A 68 -0.06 0.55 -1.18
CA CYS A 68 -0.18 0.56 0.27
C CYS A 68 1.18 0.61 0.99
N ILE A 69 1.17 1.25 2.15
CA ILE A 69 2.27 1.37 3.10
C ILE A 69 1.72 0.90 4.46
N HIS A 70 2.28 -0.17 5.00
CA HIS A 70 1.94 -0.67 6.33
C HIS A 70 3.17 -0.65 7.21
N ILE A 71 3.21 0.27 8.17
CA ILE A 71 4.29 0.38 9.14
C ILE A 71 3.84 -0.35 10.41
N GLN A 72 4.57 -1.42 10.76
CA GLN A 72 4.32 -2.27 11.93
C GLN A 72 5.44 -2.10 12.95
N ASP A 73 5.70 -0.86 13.30
CA ASP A 73 6.73 -0.45 14.25
C ASP A 73 6.27 0.86 14.89
N SER A 74 6.14 0.90 16.21
CA SER A 74 5.62 2.07 16.93
C SER A 74 6.56 3.27 16.85
N GLU A 75 7.86 3.03 16.66
CA GLU A 75 8.88 4.06 16.64
C GLU A 75 9.15 4.57 15.22
N HIS A 76 8.65 3.88 14.21
CA HIS A 76 8.83 4.26 12.81
C HIS A 76 7.62 5.02 12.28
N VAL A 77 7.88 6.13 11.62
CA VAL A 77 6.87 6.90 10.89
C VAL A 77 7.36 7.20 9.48
N LEU A 78 6.42 7.28 8.55
CA LEU A 78 6.73 7.63 7.17
C LEU A 78 7.29 9.06 7.11
N ASN A 79 8.52 9.21 6.64
CA ASN A 79 9.14 10.51 6.35
C ASN A 79 9.28 10.74 4.85
N GLU A 80 9.61 11.98 4.46
CA GLU A 80 9.69 12.39 3.04
C GLU A 80 10.74 11.61 2.24
N ASN A 81 11.92 11.34 2.82
CA ASN A 81 13.00 10.61 2.13
C ASN A 81 12.61 9.15 1.87
N VAL A 82 11.99 8.51 2.86
CA VAL A 82 11.42 7.18 2.73
C VAL A 82 10.32 7.20 1.67
N PHE A 83 9.38 8.13 1.76
CA PHE A 83 8.27 8.23 0.81
C PHE A 83 8.77 8.44 -0.63
N LYS A 84 9.76 9.29 -0.85
CA LYS A 84 10.43 9.49 -2.15
C LYS A 84 11.05 8.19 -2.68
N THR A 85 11.62 7.38 -1.80
CA THR A 85 12.18 6.07 -2.17
C THR A 85 11.07 5.10 -2.58
N LEU A 86 9.96 5.06 -1.82
CA LEU A 86 8.80 4.23 -2.14
C LEU A 86 8.17 4.63 -3.47
N THR A 87 7.96 5.93 -3.71
CA THR A 87 7.37 6.45 -4.97
C THR A 87 8.27 6.21 -6.18
N THR A 88 9.59 6.27 -6.01
CA THR A 88 10.55 5.92 -7.07
C THR A 88 10.50 4.43 -7.44
N ARG A 89 10.29 3.56 -6.45
CA ARG A 89 10.19 2.10 -6.67
C ARG A 89 8.81 1.67 -7.18
N ASP A 90 7.77 2.45 -6.86
CA ASP A 90 6.39 2.26 -7.30
C ASP A 90 5.83 0.84 -7.04
N LEU A 91 6.20 0.23 -5.91
CA LEU A 91 5.73 -1.10 -5.53
C LEU A 91 4.31 -1.03 -4.97
N ALA A 92 3.45 -1.95 -5.40
CA ALA A 92 2.06 -2.05 -4.97
C ALA A 92 1.89 -2.16 -3.45
N VAL A 93 2.75 -2.93 -2.77
CA VAL A 93 2.67 -3.23 -1.35
C VAL A 93 4.02 -2.98 -0.71
N ASN A 94 4.04 -2.16 0.34
CA ASN A 94 5.23 -1.78 1.08
C ASN A 94 4.96 -1.98 2.58
N VAL A 95 5.61 -2.97 3.18
CA VAL A 95 5.45 -3.27 4.61
C VAL A 95 6.77 -2.97 5.30
N TYR A 96 6.74 -2.19 6.37
CA TYR A 96 7.87 -1.98 7.26
C TYR A 96 7.64 -2.76 8.55
N GLN A 97 8.55 -3.69 8.87
CA GLN A 97 8.45 -4.51 10.06
C GLN A 97 9.87 -4.86 10.54
N ASN A 98 10.14 -4.74 11.83
CA ASN A 98 11.44 -5.08 12.43
C ASN A 98 12.64 -4.42 11.74
N GLY A 99 12.55 -3.12 11.45
CA GLY A 99 13.64 -2.37 10.83
C GLY A 99 13.78 -2.53 9.31
N VAL A 100 12.97 -3.37 8.65
CA VAL A 100 13.15 -3.70 7.23
C VAL A 100 11.89 -3.46 6.39
N TRP A 101 12.11 -3.04 5.13
CA TRP A 101 11.06 -2.89 4.11
C TRP A 101 10.89 -4.18 3.30
N GLY A 102 9.65 -4.60 3.09
CA GLY A 102 9.31 -5.81 2.35
C GLY A 102 7.84 -5.87 1.93
N SER A 103 7.35 -7.09 1.71
CA SER A 103 5.96 -7.39 1.37
C SER A 103 5.63 -8.84 1.77
N TYR A 104 4.35 -9.14 1.97
CA TYR A 104 3.90 -10.49 2.25
C TYR A 104 3.81 -11.32 0.98
N ILE A 105 4.43 -12.50 1.01
CA ILE A 105 4.44 -13.43 -0.12
C ILE A 105 4.03 -14.83 0.36
N HIS A 106 3.19 -15.48 -0.43
CA HIS A 106 2.89 -16.88 -0.20
C HIS A 106 4.13 -17.72 -0.50
N ARG A 107 4.41 -18.67 0.39
CA ARG A 107 5.44 -19.70 0.22
C ARG A 107 4.78 -21.06 0.36
N HIS A 108 5.28 -22.04 -0.38
CA HIS A 108 4.86 -23.43 -0.19
C HIS A 108 5.19 -23.85 1.23
N LEU A 109 4.19 -24.41 1.91
CA LEU A 109 4.42 -25.12 3.15
C LEU A 109 5.20 -26.38 2.83
N ARG A 110 6.29 -26.63 3.56
CA ARG A 110 6.96 -27.93 3.49
C ARG A 110 6.03 -28.94 4.15
N THR A 111 5.37 -29.76 3.35
CA THR A 111 4.69 -30.94 3.85
C THR A 111 5.74 -32.02 4.02
N SER A 112 5.92 -32.53 5.25
CA SER A 112 6.73 -33.72 5.49
C SER A 112 5.99 -34.96 5.01
N ASN A 113 5.86 -35.11 3.69
CA ASN A 113 5.52 -36.38 3.07
C ASN A 113 6.76 -36.87 2.32
N GLY A 114 7.65 -37.50 3.07
CA GLY A 114 8.88 -38.11 2.59
C GLY A 114 9.58 -38.79 3.76
N ILE A 115 9.44 -40.12 3.78
CA ILE A 115 10.27 -41.09 4.51
C ILE A 115 11.74 -40.85 4.18
#